data_AF-A0AAP0BFN2-F1
#
_entry.id   AF-A0AAP0BFN2-F1
#
_cell.length_a   1.000
_cell.length_b   1.000
_cell.length_c   1.000
_cell.angle_alpha   90.00
_cell.angle_beta   90.00
_cell.angle_gamma   90.00
#
_symmetry.space_group_name_H-M   'P 1'
#
loop_
_entity.id
_entity.type
_entity.pdbx_description
1 polymer ?
#
loop_
_entity_poly.entity_id
_entity_poly.type
_entity_poly.pdbx_seq_one_letter_code
_entity_poly.pdbx_strand_id
1 'polypeptide(L)'
;MKMENLRDYSVWSLVFAVFIFGHLLCPAIGTSGDSPGLVATKESRRRLVHTDAGEITTVDVFNGRKDVGSYHLEFFTLDTRSLFLPVLLHTDMIFYVHTGRGNVSWIDKKRVKVVHVEEGDIYRLEEGTVFYIQSSEDPNRTKLRIHAIFNTGDDQDDTLADSFTGGAYSSIADLVRGFDNEVLQSAFGVPADVIKEITRSEKVPPIIHFGIKNETESFFAMDWREGILEALAGRTTMDYVFRNKRNEEKAFSILKGKRDVENSHGWSTAVTHKEARSLTGSSMGVFMVNLTQGSMIGPHWNPRATEIAIVVKGHGMVQIIMPSAASGLGDYKSSTTKRFYVKEGDVFVVPRFHPMAQLSFENSSFVFVGFSNNAKKNHPQFLAGKWSVLRTLQKEIMAASFNVKSVTLDDLLTKQKDAVLLGCDGCAEEVEKKMDAEIEREEEEKWRKEEEERREMEEARRREEEKEARKQEEEKQREEQRREEEEEQRREKEEEKQRREKEEEKQRHKEMEEETHKREEEEEAIRRKEEKTRRGEEEEEAEAQRRWEEEERREREGKKEEKEQDKSEQSETEEDEEETSWEEEEGKVKWRRMWMI
;
A
#
# COMPACT_ATOMS: atom_id res chain seq x y z
N MET A 1 -34.87 -17.93 -45.55
CA MET A 1 -35.91 -17.22 -44.76
C MET A 1 -35.21 -16.54 -43.60
N LYS A 2 -35.56 -15.29 -43.25
CA LYS A 2 -34.81 -14.48 -42.26
C LYS A 2 -35.30 -14.71 -40.82
N MET A 3 -34.40 -14.62 -39.85
CA MET A 3 -34.56 -14.02 -38.50
C MET A 3 -33.17 -14.03 -37.82
N GLU A 4 -32.74 -13.03 -37.02
CA GLU A 4 -33.14 -11.62 -37.06
C GLU A 4 -32.04 -10.70 -36.48
N ASN A 5 -32.37 -9.41 -36.28
CA ASN A 5 -31.43 -8.29 -36.15
C ASN A 5 -30.53 -8.32 -34.90
N LEU A 6 -29.31 -7.81 -35.08
CA LEU A 6 -28.60 -7.01 -34.07
C LEU A 6 -28.25 -5.66 -34.71
N ARG A 7 -28.48 -4.56 -33.96
CA ARG A 7 -28.12 -3.19 -34.36
C ARG A 7 -27.72 -2.42 -33.11
N ASP A 8 -26.83 -1.46 -33.28
CA ASP A 8 -25.74 -1.24 -32.32
C ASP A 8 -25.78 0.14 -31.62
N TYR A 9 -25.07 0.23 -30.49
CA TYR A 9 -24.79 1.40 -29.64
C TYR A 9 -25.96 2.18 -29.00
N SER A 10 -26.05 2.09 -27.67
CA SER A 10 -26.37 3.24 -26.81
C SER A 10 -25.55 3.21 -25.51
N VAL A 11 -25.19 4.40 -25.05
CA VAL A 11 -24.30 4.70 -23.92
C VAL A 11 -24.84 4.20 -22.58
N TRP A 12 -24.07 3.41 -21.82
CA TRP A 12 -23.95 3.42 -20.33
C TRP A 12 -23.09 2.24 -19.80
N SER A 13 -21.90 2.50 -19.24
CA SER A 13 -21.19 1.65 -18.23
C SER A 13 -19.82 2.24 -17.85
N LEU A 14 -19.37 1.98 -16.61
CA LEU A 14 -18.15 2.49 -15.94
C LEU A 14 -18.10 4.04 -15.86
N VAL A 15 -18.08 4.68 -14.70
CA VAL A 15 -17.44 4.32 -13.42
C VAL A 15 -18.37 4.61 -12.23
N PHE A 16 -18.66 3.62 -11.38
CA PHE A 16 -19.24 3.80 -10.04
C PHE A 16 -19.05 2.52 -9.22
N ALA A 17 -18.04 2.45 -8.32
CA ALA A 17 -17.68 1.20 -7.63
C ALA A 17 -16.87 1.35 -6.32
N VAL A 18 -17.15 2.34 -5.46
CA VAL A 18 -16.69 2.32 -4.05
C VAL A 18 -17.75 2.91 -3.12
N PHE A 19 -18.31 2.09 -2.22
CA PHE A 19 -18.35 2.29 -0.76
C PHE A 19 -19.47 1.47 -0.05
N ILE A 20 -19.11 0.92 1.12
CA ILE A 20 -19.98 0.39 2.21
C ILE A 20 -20.95 -0.75 1.84
N PHE A 21 -20.57 -1.99 2.20
CA PHE A 21 -21.17 -2.74 3.32
C PHE A 21 -20.39 -4.03 3.56
N GLY A 22 -19.97 -4.33 4.80
CA GLY A 22 -19.09 -5.50 5.03
C GLY A 22 -18.56 -5.79 6.44
N HIS A 23 -19.21 -5.34 7.52
CA HIS A 23 -18.85 -5.82 8.87
C HIS A 23 -19.33 -7.26 9.10
N LEU A 24 -18.53 -8.26 8.70
CA LEU A 24 -18.17 -9.45 9.51
C LEU A 24 -17.31 -10.42 8.68
N LEU A 25 -16.03 -10.53 9.04
CA LEU A 25 -15.20 -11.75 9.10
C LEU A 25 -13.74 -11.32 9.23
N CYS A 26 -13.01 -11.95 10.16
CA CYS A 26 -11.56 -11.84 10.21
C CYS A 26 -10.96 -13.02 9.45
N PRO A 27 -10.19 -12.78 8.37
CA PRO A 27 -9.20 -13.73 7.89
C PRO A 27 -7.80 -13.20 8.21
N ALA A 28 -6.99 -14.01 8.87
CA ALA A 28 -5.55 -13.78 8.97
C ALA A 28 -4.90 -14.02 7.59
N ILE A 29 -4.93 -13.00 6.73
CA ILE A 29 -4.24 -13.00 5.45
C ILE A 29 -2.90 -12.29 5.65
N GLY A 30 -1.86 -13.06 5.95
CA GLY A 30 -0.49 -12.56 5.91
C GLY A 30 -0.17 -12.11 4.50
N THR A 31 -0.03 -10.80 4.31
CA THR A 31 0.34 -10.22 3.02
C THR A 31 1.79 -10.56 2.67
N SER A 32 2.06 -10.61 1.36
CA SER A 32 3.29 -11.09 0.75
C SER A 32 4.58 -10.51 1.35
N GLY A 33 5.45 -11.41 1.84
CA GLY A 33 6.89 -11.29 1.63
C GLY A 33 7.73 -10.54 2.68
N ASP A 34 7.17 -10.06 3.79
CA ASP A 34 8.02 -9.50 4.85
C ASP A 34 8.71 -10.63 5.64
N SER A 35 10.00 -10.81 5.38
CA SER A 35 10.82 -11.88 5.95
C SER A 35 11.02 -11.61 7.46
N PRO A 36 10.70 -12.56 8.35
CA PRO A 36 10.64 -12.29 9.78
C PRO A 36 12.02 -11.92 10.34
N GLY A 37 12.05 -10.84 11.13
CA GLY A 37 13.29 -10.23 11.61
C GLY A 37 14.01 -11.02 12.70
N LEU A 38 14.03 -10.48 13.92
CA LEU A 38 14.66 -11.14 15.07
C LEU A 38 13.81 -12.28 15.66
N VAL A 39 12.55 -12.42 15.27
CA VAL A 39 11.64 -13.50 15.70
C VAL A 39 10.74 -13.91 14.54
N ALA A 40 10.50 -15.21 14.41
CA ALA A 40 9.50 -15.80 13.53
C ALA A 40 8.61 -16.78 14.32
N THR A 41 7.29 -16.63 14.21
CA THR A 41 6.36 -17.54 14.88
C THR A 41 6.24 -18.88 14.15
N LYS A 42 5.87 -19.93 14.88
CA LYS A 42 5.53 -21.25 14.32
C LYS A 42 4.51 -21.16 13.17
N GLU A 43 3.54 -20.26 13.28
CA GLU A 43 2.47 -20.06 12.31
C GLU A 43 2.92 -19.26 11.07
N SER A 44 4.01 -18.48 11.15
CA SER A 44 4.58 -17.72 10.02
C SER A 44 5.39 -18.57 9.02
N ARG A 45 5.68 -19.84 9.36
CA ARG A 45 6.50 -20.74 8.55
C ARG A 45 5.79 -21.07 7.23
N ARG A 46 6.51 -20.95 6.11
CA ARG A 46 6.02 -21.38 4.79
C ARG A 46 6.01 -22.91 4.72
N ARG A 47 5.10 -23.52 3.96
CA ARG A 47 5.06 -24.98 3.75
C ARG A 47 5.75 -25.34 2.43
N LEU A 48 6.75 -26.21 2.48
CA LEU A 48 7.49 -26.71 1.30
C LEU A 48 6.92 -28.03 0.79
N VAL A 49 6.59 -28.94 1.71
CA VAL A 49 6.05 -30.27 1.40
C VAL A 49 4.86 -30.55 2.31
N HIS A 50 3.82 -31.16 1.76
CA HIS A 50 2.66 -31.65 2.51
C HIS A 50 2.12 -32.90 1.84
N THR A 51 2.10 -34.01 2.56
CA THR A 51 1.54 -35.30 2.12
C THR A 51 0.77 -35.94 3.27
N ASP A 52 0.09 -37.05 3.00
CA ASP A 52 -0.48 -37.92 4.04
C ASP A 52 0.60 -38.46 5.00
N ALA A 53 1.78 -38.75 4.45
CA ALA A 53 2.91 -39.33 5.15
C ALA A 53 3.80 -38.33 5.92
N GLY A 54 3.61 -37.02 5.75
CA GLY A 54 4.34 -36.00 6.50
C GLY A 54 4.36 -34.60 5.88
N GLU A 55 5.10 -33.68 6.49
CA GLU A 55 5.27 -32.32 5.98
C GLU A 55 6.66 -31.73 6.27
N ILE A 56 7.01 -30.70 5.50
CA ILE A 56 8.20 -29.86 5.71
C ILE A 56 7.74 -28.41 5.69
N THR A 57 8.05 -27.68 6.77
CA THR A 57 7.85 -26.22 6.86
C THR A 57 9.20 -25.53 6.97
N THR A 58 9.31 -24.30 6.48
CA THR A 58 10.55 -23.51 6.41
C THR A 58 10.36 -22.10 6.94
N VAL A 59 11.44 -21.49 7.43
CA VAL A 59 11.49 -20.07 7.72
C VAL A 59 12.91 -19.53 7.54
N ASP A 60 13.00 -18.29 7.05
CA ASP A 60 14.26 -17.54 6.93
C ASP A 60 14.25 -16.44 8.00
N VAL A 61 15.30 -16.38 8.83
CA VAL A 61 15.41 -15.39 9.91
C VAL A 61 16.70 -14.58 9.81
N PHE A 62 16.66 -13.34 10.28
CA PHE A 62 17.70 -12.34 9.99
C PHE A 62 18.26 -11.75 11.28
N ASN A 63 19.53 -11.35 11.26
CA ASN A 63 20.20 -10.72 12.41
C ASN A 63 19.80 -9.25 12.66
N GLY A 64 18.59 -8.85 12.25
CA GLY A 64 18.10 -7.46 12.27
C GLY A 64 18.56 -6.60 11.09
N ARG A 65 19.34 -7.17 10.16
CA ARG A 65 19.78 -6.52 8.91
C ARG A 65 19.49 -7.42 7.72
N LYS A 66 18.71 -6.92 6.76
CA LYS A 66 18.40 -7.66 5.51
C LYS A 66 19.64 -7.73 4.57
N ASP A 67 20.64 -6.87 4.81
CA ASP A 67 21.94 -6.81 4.12
C ASP A 67 23.02 -7.80 4.63
N VAL A 68 22.79 -8.53 5.74
CA VAL A 68 23.82 -9.39 6.36
C VAL A 68 23.37 -10.85 6.44
N GLY A 69 22.74 -11.33 5.36
CA GLY A 69 22.35 -12.72 5.14
C GLY A 69 21.15 -13.20 5.95
N SER A 70 20.55 -14.30 5.47
CA SER A 70 19.46 -15.03 6.12
C SER A 70 19.92 -16.39 6.61
N TYR A 71 19.47 -16.79 7.80
CA TYR A 71 19.58 -18.17 8.27
C TYR A 71 18.34 -18.95 7.82
N HIS A 72 18.55 -19.97 6.97
CA HIS A 72 17.48 -20.82 6.46
C HIS A 72 17.26 -22.03 7.37
N LEU A 73 16.04 -22.22 7.86
CA LEU A 73 15.67 -23.36 8.70
C LEU A 73 14.51 -24.16 8.10
N GLU A 74 14.55 -25.48 8.27
CA GLU A 74 13.43 -26.36 7.94
C GLU A 74 13.08 -27.30 9.10
N PHE A 75 11.80 -27.67 9.13
CA PHE A 75 11.18 -28.48 10.17
C PHE A 75 10.47 -29.66 9.50
N PHE A 76 11.16 -30.79 9.46
CA PHE A 76 10.66 -32.05 8.95
C PHE A 76 9.75 -32.70 10.00
N THR A 77 8.54 -33.09 9.60
CA THR A 77 7.66 -33.97 10.39
C THR A 77 7.29 -35.17 9.54
N LEU A 78 7.83 -36.34 9.87
CA LEU A 78 7.49 -37.61 9.24
C LEU A 78 6.58 -38.43 10.17
N ASP A 79 5.47 -38.91 9.65
CA ASP A 79 4.61 -39.88 10.33
C ASP A 79 5.34 -41.22 10.52
N THR A 80 4.79 -42.12 11.33
CA THR A 80 5.35 -43.49 11.42
C THR A 80 5.16 -44.24 10.11
N ARG A 81 6.15 -45.05 9.72
CA ARG A 81 6.22 -45.72 8.41
C ARG A 81 6.23 -44.73 7.24
N SER A 82 7.00 -43.66 7.35
CA SER A 82 7.19 -42.64 6.31
C SER A 82 8.66 -42.50 5.91
N LEU A 83 8.87 -42.20 4.63
CA LEU A 83 10.16 -42.05 3.97
C LEU A 83 10.19 -40.68 3.26
N PHE A 84 11.13 -39.83 3.65
CA PHE A 84 11.57 -38.70 2.82
C PHE A 84 12.53 -39.25 1.76
N LEU A 85 12.21 -39.04 0.48
CA LEU A 85 12.89 -39.63 -0.67
C LEU A 85 14.32 -39.08 -0.87
N PRO A 86 15.19 -39.79 -1.63
CA PRO A 86 16.57 -39.34 -1.86
C PRO A 86 16.69 -37.97 -2.52
N VAL A 87 17.40 -37.06 -1.86
CA VAL A 87 17.75 -35.72 -2.35
C VAL A 87 19.27 -35.51 -2.33
N LEU A 88 19.77 -34.72 -3.28
CA LEU A 88 21.12 -34.15 -3.26
C LEU A 88 21.10 -32.88 -2.40
N LEU A 89 21.92 -32.84 -1.35
CA LEU A 89 22.07 -31.69 -0.46
C LEU A 89 23.00 -30.63 -1.08
N HIS A 90 22.55 -29.37 -1.17
CA HIS A 90 23.32 -28.30 -1.84
C HIS A 90 24.19 -27.48 -0.90
N THR A 91 23.99 -27.60 0.42
CA THR A 91 24.65 -26.79 1.45
C THR A 91 24.70 -27.57 2.76
N ASP A 92 25.68 -27.31 3.63
CA ASP A 92 25.82 -27.95 4.94
C ASP A 92 24.50 -27.99 5.74
N MET A 93 24.01 -29.18 6.09
CA MET A 93 22.81 -29.37 6.92
C MET A 93 23.21 -29.77 8.33
N ILE A 94 22.81 -29.00 9.34
CA ILE A 94 23.00 -29.35 10.75
C ILE A 94 21.62 -29.52 11.38
N PHE A 95 21.36 -30.67 12.00
CA PHE A 95 20.05 -30.98 12.53
C PHE A 95 20.04 -31.43 13.99
N TYR A 96 18.90 -31.19 14.63
CA TYR A 96 18.51 -31.65 15.96
C TYR A 96 17.21 -32.46 15.87
N VAL A 97 17.14 -33.61 16.53
CA VAL A 97 15.93 -34.44 16.61
C VAL A 97 15.07 -34.01 17.79
N HIS A 98 13.94 -33.37 17.49
CA HIS A 98 13.03 -32.80 18.48
C HIS A 98 12.09 -33.83 19.10
N THR A 99 11.56 -34.78 18.32
CA THR A 99 10.76 -35.91 18.85
C THR A 99 10.92 -37.16 17.99
N GLY A 100 10.68 -38.32 18.61
CA GLY A 100 10.59 -39.59 17.90
C GLY A 100 11.94 -40.24 17.62
N ARG A 101 11.99 -41.09 16.59
CA ARG A 101 13.20 -41.81 16.18
C ARG A 101 13.13 -42.29 14.73
N GLY A 102 14.29 -42.53 14.13
CA GLY A 102 14.40 -43.05 12.76
C GLY A 102 15.84 -43.29 12.33
N ASN A 103 16.02 -43.37 11.01
CA ASN A 103 17.31 -43.51 10.35
C ASN A 103 17.52 -42.34 9.40
N VAL A 104 18.67 -41.65 9.49
CA VAL A 104 19.15 -40.76 8.42
C VAL A 104 20.25 -41.50 7.69
N SER A 105 20.12 -41.63 6.38
CA SER A 105 20.96 -42.50 5.55
C SER A 105 21.50 -41.74 4.35
N TRP A 106 22.78 -41.91 4.02
CA TRP A 106 23.43 -41.15 2.95
C TRP A 106 24.58 -41.92 2.27
N ILE A 107 25.01 -41.45 1.10
CA ILE A 107 26.10 -42.08 0.34
C ILE A 107 27.46 -41.46 0.74
N ASP A 108 28.40 -42.28 1.22
CA ASP A 108 29.82 -41.94 1.36
C ASP A 108 30.69 -42.95 0.59
N LYS A 109 31.59 -42.47 -0.29
CA LYS A 109 32.62 -43.29 -0.99
C LYS A 109 32.09 -44.64 -1.54
N LYS A 110 30.94 -44.60 -2.21
CA LYS A 110 30.21 -45.76 -2.78
C LYS A 110 29.69 -46.78 -1.75
N ARG A 111 29.34 -46.32 -0.55
CA ARG A 111 28.61 -47.09 0.47
C ARG A 111 27.50 -46.23 1.04
N VAL A 112 26.39 -46.84 1.44
CA VAL A 112 25.44 -46.14 2.29
C VAL A 112 25.90 -46.21 3.74
N LYS A 113 26.01 -45.04 4.34
CA LYS A 113 26.15 -44.77 5.77
C LYS A 113 24.76 -44.57 6.37
N VAL A 114 24.60 -44.98 7.63
CA VAL A 114 23.36 -44.81 8.37
C VAL A 114 23.70 -44.28 9.76
N VAL A 115 22.98 -43.24 10.20
CA VAL A 115 22.92 -42.85 11.60
C VAL A 115 21.50 -43.12 12.11
N HIS A 116 21.42 -43.97 13.14
CA HIS A 116 20.19 -44.14 13.92
C HIS A 116 20.04 -42.93 14.83
N VAL A 117 18.86 -42.33 14.86
CA VAL A 117 18.60 -41.08 15.60
C VAL A 117 17.38 -41.19 16.50
N GLU A 118 17.48 -40.60 17.69
CA GLU A 118 16.42 -40.47 18.69
C GLU A 118 16.35 -39.04 19.26
N GLU A 119 15.34 -38.75 20.08
CA GLU A 119 15.14 -37.44 20.70
C GLU A 119 16.41 -36.90 21.40
N GLY A 120 16.78 -35.67 21.05
CA GLY A 120 18.00 -35.02 21.54
C GLY A 120 19.25 -35.23 20.67
N ASP A 121 19.23 -36.07 19.65
CA ASP A 121 20.39 -36.30 18.80
C ASP A 121 20.70 -35.14 17.85
N ILE A 122 22.00 -34.85 17.66
CA ILE A 122 22.52 -33.88 16.68
C ILE A 122 23.53 -34.50 15.71
N TYR A 123 23.46 -34.06 14.45
CA TYR A 123 24.33 -34.50 13.36
C TYR A 123 24.52 -33.40 12.30
N ARG A 124 25.59 -33.52 11.49
CA ARG A 124 25.82 -32.73 10.26
C ARG A 124 25.87 -33.66 9.05
N LEU A 125 25.20 -33.29 7.98
CA LEU A 125 25.45 -33.80 6.63
C LEU A 125 26.21 -32.71 5.84
N GLU A 126 27.23 -33.12 5.10
CA GLU A 126 28.06 -32.20 4.30
C GLU A 126 27.37 -31.90 2.96
N GLU A 127 27.61 -30.72 2.39
CA GLU A 127 27.19 -30.39 1.02
C GLU A 127 27.62 -31.44 -0.03
N GLY A 128 26.84 -31.58 -1.11
CA GLY A 128 27.03 -32.62 -2.12
C GLY A 128 26.60 -34.03 -1.68
N THR A 129 26.16 -34.22 -0.43
CA THR A 129 25.70 -35.51 0.08
C THR A 129 24.32 -35.88 -0.48
N VAL A 130 24.18 -37.09 -1.02
CA VAL A 130 22.86 -37.67 -1.33
C VAL A 130 22.33 -38.40 -0.10
N PHE A 131 21.18 -37.98 0.43
CA PHE A 131 20.59 -38.54 1.66
C PHE A 131 19.08 -38.78 1.57
N TYR A 132 18.56 -39.60 2.49
CA TYR A 132 17.14 -39.87 2.71
C TYR A 132 16.85 -40.09 4.20
N ILE A 133 15.60 -39.90 4.64
CA ILE A 133 15.19 -40.04 6.05
C ILE A 133 14.05 -41.05 6.17
N GLN A 134 14.22 -42.06 7.01
CA GLN A 134 13.22 -43.09 7.29
C GLN A 134 12.74 -42.99 8.74
N SER A 135 11.41 -42.91 8.97
CA SER A 135 10.84 -42.90 10.32
C SER A 135 10.65 -44.32 10.89
N SER A 136 10.25 -44.39 12.17
CA SER A 136 9.95 -45.63 12.88
C SER A 136 8.89 -46.49 12.19
N GLU A 137 9.17 -47.79 12.00
CA GLU A 137 8.24 -48.80 11.48
C GLU A 137 7.12 -49.19 12.48
N ASP A 138 7.39 -49.02 13.77
CA ASP A 138 6.44 -49.18 14.88
C ASP A 138 5.44 -48.02 14.89
N PRO A 139 4.14 -48.26 14.60
CA PRO A 139 3.12 -47.21 14.44
C PRO A 139 2.69 -46.61 15.78
N ASN A 140 3.06 -47.22 16.91
CA ASN A 140 2.73 -46.70 18.24
C ASN A 140 3.77 -45.68 18.74
N ARG A 141 4.61 -45.15 17.84
CA ARG A 141 5.66 -44.18 18.16
C ARG A 141 5.24 -42.77 17.82
N THR A 142 5.85 -41.82 18.52
CA THR A 142 5.79 -40.40 18.18
C THR A 142 6.37 -40.15 16.78
N LYS A 143 5.74 -39.22 16.05
CA LYS A 143 6.21 -38.75 14.74
C LYS A 143 7.67 -38.28 14.85
N LEU A 144 8.47 -38.60 13.83
CA LEU A 144 9.85 -38.16 13.77
C LEU A 144 9.86 -36.68 13.39
N ARG A 145 10.33 -35.83 14.30
CA ARG A 145 10.49 -34.39 14.06
C ARG A 145 11.97 -34.02 14.10
N ILE A 146 12.43 -33.43 13.01
CA ILE A 146 13.81 -32.95 12.87
C ILE A 146 13.77 -31.46 12.61
N HIS A 147 14.68 -30.72 13.23
CA HIS A 147 14.83 -29.28 13.10
C HIS A 147 16.22 -29.02 12.54
N ALA A 148 16.30 -28.50 11.33
CA ALA A 148 17.53 -28.31 10.59
C ALA A 148 17.80 -26.82 10.34
N ILE A 149 19.07 -26.43 10.43
CA ILE A 149 19.58 -25.21 9.82
C ILE A 149 20.46 -25.60 8.63
N PHE A 150 20.35 -24.82 7.57
CA PHE A 150 21.18 -24.94 6.38
C PHE A 150 22.20 -23.82 6.40
N ASN A 151 23.47 -24.18 6.59
CA ASN A 151 24.56 -23.25 6.76
C ASN A 151 25.01 -22.72 5.39
N THR A 152 24.36 -21.63 4.96
CA THR A 152 24.99 -20.63 4.11
C THR A 152 26.32 -20.20 4.76
N GLY A 153 27.41 -20.17 3.99
CA GLY A 153 28.72 -19.79 4.50
C GLY A 153 28.76 -18.34 5.02
N ASP A 154 29.71 -18.03 5.91
CA ASP A 154 30.06 -16.65 6.26
C ASP A 154 30.80 -15.92 5.09
N ASP A 155 30.77 -16.48 3.87
CA ASP A 155 31.46 -15.96 2.70
C ASP A 155 30.74 -14.72 2.13
N GLN A 156 31.49 -13.64 1.96
CA GLN A 156 31.01 -12.33 1.49
C GLN A 156 30.86 -12.26 -0.04
N ASP A 157 30.62 -13.40 -0.68
CA ASP A 157 30.45 -13.50 -2.13
C ASP A 157 28.95 -13.66 -2.44
N ASP A 158 28.35 -12.64 -3.07
CA ASP A 158 26.91 -12.59 -3.35
C ASP A 158 26.40 -13.79 -4.19
N THR A 159 27.32 -14.55 -4.80
CA THR A 159 27.07 -15.76 -5.59
C THR A 159 26.34 -16.88 -4.82
N LEU A 160 26.49 -16.96 -3.49
CA LEU A 160 25.77 -17.96 -2.69
C LEU A 160 24.30 -17.58 -2.42
N ALA A 161 23.89 -16.32 -2.62
CA ALA A 161 22.49 -15.92 -2.51
C ALA A 161 21.63 -16.57 -3.63
N ASP A 162 22.19 -16.71 -4.84
CA ASP A 162 21.54 -17.39 -5.97
C ASP A 162 21.36 -18.91 -5.76
N SER A 163 22.12 -19.53 -4.84
CA SER A 163 22.08 -20.98 -4.62
C SER A 163 20.73 -21.50 -4.12
N PHE A 164 19.88 -20.64 -3.55
CA PHE A 164 18.55 -21.04 -3.08
C PHE A 164 17.45 -21.01 -4.15
N THR A 165 17.77 -20.64 -5.39
CA THR A 165 16.82 -20.77 -6.53
C THR A 165 16.39 -22.22 -6.78
N GLY A 166 17.18 -23.21 -6.32
CA GLY A 166 16.83 -24.64 -6.32
C GLY A 166 16.38 -25.22 -4.96
N GLY A 167 16.25 -24.39 -3.91
CA GLY A 167 16.05 -24.83 -2.52
C GLY A 167 17.32 -25.39 -1.85
N ALA A 168 17.21 -25.82 -0.58
CA ALA A 168 18.35 -26.33 0.18
C ALA A 168 18.90 -27.68 -0.32
N TYR A 169 18.11 -28.40 -1.12
CA TYR A 169 18.43 -29.69 -1.73
C TYR A 169 17.55 -29.92 -2.95
N SER A 170 17.89 -30.88 -3.82
CA SER A 170 17.04 -31.26 -4.95
C SER A 170 16.83 -32.78 -5.08
N SER A 171 15.62 -33.16 -5.46
CA SER A 171 15.20 -34.54 -5.75
C SER A 171 16.11 -35.20 -6.79
N ILE A 172 16.69 -36.36 -6.44
CA ILE A 172 17.54 -37.13 -7.36
C ILE A 172 16.75 -37.55 -8.61
N ALA A 173 15.46 -37.88 -8.44
CA ALA A 173 14.59 -38.28 -9.53
C ALA A 173 14.24 -37.12 -10.48
N ASP A 174 14.31 -35.86 -10.02
CA ASP A 174 14.14 -34.69 -10.86
C ASP A 174 15.44 -34.27 -11.55
N LEU A 175 16.58 -34.37 -10.85
CA LEU A 175 17.90 -34.16 -11.44
C LEU A 175 18.18 -35.14 -12.59
N VAL A 176 17.77 -36.41 -12.46
CA VAL A 176 17.87 -37.39 -13.56
C VAL A 176 16.89 -37.07 -14.69
N ARG A 177 15.63 -36.71 -14.40
CA ARG A 177 14.64 -36.34 -15.44
C ARG A 177 14.92 -35.00 -16.14
N GLY A 178 15.88 -34.20 -15.66
CA GLY A 178 16.29 -32.95 -16.29
C GLY A 178 17.16 -33.10 -17.54
N PHE A 179 17.67 -34.29 -17.84
CA PHE A 179 18.47 -34.56 -19.04
C PHE A 179 17.62 -35.01 -20.23
N ASP A 180 18.06 -34.66 -21.45
CA ASP A 180 17.43 -35.11 -22.70
C ASP A 180 17.37 -36.64 -22.82
N ASN A 181 16.34 -37.15 -23.48
CA ASN A 181 16.09 -38.60 -23.59
C ASN A 181 17.26 -39.35 -24.23
N GLU A 182 17.89 -38.77 -25.24
CA GLU A 182 19.03 -39.31 -25.98
C GLU A 182 20.28 -39.39 -25.09
N VAL A 183 20.49 -38.37 -24.23
CA VAL A 183 21.57 -38.34 -23.24
C VAL A 183 21.33 -39.42 -22.19
N LEU A 184 20.11 -39.51 -21.63
CA LEU A 184 19.73 -40.56 -20.68
C LEU A 184 19.88 -41.96 -21.26
N GLN A 185 19.41 -42.17 -22.50
CA GLN A 185 19.51 -43.45 -23.19
C GLN A 185 20.99 -43.88 -23.34
N SER A 186 21.85 -42.94 -23.78
CA SER A 186 23.27 -43.22 -23.97
C SER A 186 24.07 -43.33 -22.67
N ALA A 187 23.66 -42.63 -21.60
CA ALA A 187 24.37 -42.63 -20.32
C ALA A 187 24.05 -43.87 -19.47
N PHE A 188 22.79 -44.30 -19.45
CA PHE A 188 22.35 -45.50 -18.72
C PHE A 188 22.47 -46.80 -19.55
N GLY A 189 22.64 -46.70 -20.87
CA GLY A 189 22.76 -47.86 -21.76
C GLY A 189 21.47 -48.68 -21.92
N VAL A 190 20.32 -48.07 -21.62
CA VAL A 190 19.00 -48.70 -21.67
C VAL A 190 18.28 -48.37 -22.99
N PRO A 191 17.26 -49.14 -23.41
CA PRO A 191 16.46 -48.79 -24.58
C PRO A 191 15.51 -47.59 -24.33
N ALA A 192 15.06 -46.95 -25.42
CA ALA A 192 14.34 -45.68 -25.38
C ALA A 192 12.89 -45.76 -24.81
N ASP A 193 12.34 -46.96 -24.68
CA ASP A 193 11.10 -47.25 -23.98
C ASP A 193 11.25 -47.09 -22.46
N VAL A 194 12.34 -47.61 -21.87
CA VAL A 194 12.67 -47.43 -20.44
C VAL A 194 12.82 -45.95 -20.08
N ILE A 195 13.49 -45.16 -20.94
CA ILE A 195 13.60 -43.71 -20.73
C ILE A 195 12.23 -43.01 -20.84
N LYS A 196 11.38 -43.42 -21.78
CA LYS A 196 10.00 -42.91 -21.92
C LYS A 196 9.14 -43.29 -20.73
N GLU A 197 9.36 -44.45 -20.09
CA GLU A 197 8.67 -44.83 -18.86
C GLU A 197 9.09 -43.90 -17.71
N ILE A 198 10.39 -43.75 -17.46
CA ILE A 198 10.92 -42.94 -16.35
C ILE A 198 10.51 -41.46 -16.47
N THR A 199 10.51 -40.91 -17.70
CA THR A 199 10.18 -39.49 -17.97
C THR A 199 8.67 -39.21 -18.06
N ARG A 200 7.83 -40.21 -18.35
CA ARG A 200 6.36 -40.07 -18.33
C ARG A 200 5.71 -40.50 -17.02
N SER A 201 6.43 -41.23 -16.18
CA SER A 201 5.97 -41.61 -14.83
C SER A 201 5.65 -40.37 -14.01
N GLU A 202 4.53 -40.39 -13.27
CA GLU A 202 4.10 -39.29 -12.41
C GLU A 202 5.14 -38.96 -11.32
N LYS A 203 5.20 -37.69 -10.90
CA LYS A 203 6.12 -37.25 -9.85
C LYS A 203 5.58 -37.67 -8.49
N VAL A 204 6.18 -38.71 -7.92
CA VAL A 204 5.92 -39.15 -6.54
C VAL A 204 6.24 -38.01 -5.55
N PRO A 205 5.37 -37.74 -4.55
CA PRO A 205 5.62 -36.71 -3.54
C PRO A 205 6.91 -36.93 -2.72
N PRO A 206 7.59 -35.88 -2.21
CA PRO A 206 8.87 -36.02 -1.52
C PRO A 206 8.84 -36.83 -0.22
N ILE A 207 7.68 -36.95 0.45
CA ILE A 207 7.47 -37.83 1.62
C ILE A 207 6.34 -38.81 1.30
N ILE A 208 6.62 -40.10 1.38
CA ILE A 208 5.66 -41.19 1.14
C ILE A 208 5.58 -42.16 2.32
N HIS A 209 4.47 -42.89 2.43
CA HIS A 209 4.39 -44.04 3.31
C HIS A 209 5.16 -45.24 2.73
N PHE A 210 5.67 -46.12 3.60
CA PHE A 210 6.36 -47.35 3.18
C PHE A 210 5.87 -48.58 3.97
N GLY A 211 5.88 -49.76 3.34
CA GLY A 211 5.59 -51.03 4.02
C GLY A 211 4.10 -51.30 4.34
N ILE A 212 3.17 -50.62 3.67
CA ILE A 212 1.74 -50.95 3.72
C ILE A 212 1.49 -52.24 2.91
N LYS A 213 1.14 -53.34 3.58
CA LYS A 213 0.83 -54.63 2.96
C LYS A 213 -0.67 -54.76 2.68
N ASN A 214 -1.16 -54.11 1.62
CA ASN A 214 -2.49 -54.36 1.07
C ASN A 214 -2.36 -55.17 -0.22
N GLU A 215 -3.17 -56.23 -0.37
CA GLU A 215 -2.97 -57.26 -1.41
C GLU A 215 -3.14 -56.77 -2.86
N THR A 216 -3.73 -55.59 -3.07
CA THR A 216 -3.95 -54.98 -4.39
C THR A 216 -2.80 -54.10 -4.90
N GLU A 217 -1.85 -53.69 -4.05
CA GLU A 217 -0.77 -52.75 -4.42
C GLU A 217 0.64 -53.35 -4.24
N SER A 218 0.78 -54.61 -4.65
CA SER A 218 2.00 -55.43 -4.54
C SER A 218 3.27 -54.78 -5.15
N PHE A 219 3.13 -53.82 -6.07
CA PHE A 219 4.27 -53.10 -6.67
C PHE A 219 5.12 -52.32 -5.66
N PHE A 220 4.54 -51.75 -4.60
CA PHE A 220 5.27 -50.98 -3.57
C PHE A 220 5.76 -51.85 -2.40
N ALA A 221 5.47 -53.16 -2.42
CA ALA A 221 5.78 -54.10 -1.33
C ALA A 221 7.04 -54.94 -1.58
N MET A 222 7.68 -54.83 -2.76
CA MET A 222 9.01 -55.40 -3.01
C MET A 222 10.09 -54.52 -2.33
N ASP A 223 11.24 -55.09 -2.00
CA ASP A 223 12.17 -54.49 -1.02
C ASP A 223 12.82 -53.19 -1.52
N TRP A 224 12.16 -52.06 -1.27
CA TRP A 224 12.58 -50.73 -1.73
C TRP A 224 13.89 -50.27 -1.08
N ARG A 225 14.27 -50.83 0.07
CA ARG A 225 15.61 -50.58 0.64
C ARG A 225 16.65 -51.10 -0.35
N GLU A 226 16.53 -52.35 -0.76
CA GLU A 226 17.40 -52.97 -1.76
C GLU A 226 17.28 -52.28 -3.13
N GLY A 227 16.07 -51.92 -3.57
CA GLY A 227 15.87 -51.20 -4.83
C GLY A 227 16.55 -49.83 -4.89
N ILE A 228 16.43 -49.01 -3.84
CA ILE A 228 17.11 -47.70 -3.75
C ILE A 228 18.61 -47.89 -3.51
N LEU A 229 19.04 -48.90 -2.75
CA LEU A 229 20.45 -49.22 -2.54
C LEU A 229 21.14 -49.72 -3.83
N GLU A 230 20.50 -50.58 -4.62
CA GLU A 230 21.01 -50.98 -5.95
C GLU A 230 21.11 -49.79 -6.89
N ALA A 231 20.12 -48.88 -6.88
CA ALA A 231 20.11 -47.70 -7.74
C ALA A 231 21.17 -46.65 -7.34
N LEU A 232 21.41 -46.45 -6.04
CA LEU A 232 22.32 -45.41 -5.52
C LEU A 232 23.77 -45.88 -5.32
N ALA A 233 24.00 -47.15 -4.98
CA ALA A 233 25.35 -47.69 -4.77
C ALA A 233 25.84 -48.61 -5.91
N GLY A 234 24.91 -49.17 -6.69
CA GLY A 234 25.19 -50.13 -7.76
C GLY A 234 25.13 -51.59 -7.28
N ARG A 235 24.67 -52.48 -8.17
CA ARG A 235 24.49 -53.93 -7.92
C ARG A 235 25.70 -54.65 -7.32
N THR A 236 26.92 -54.17 -7.54
CA THR A 236 28.16 -54.87 -7.14
C THR A 236 28.52 -54.70 -5.67
N THR A 237 27.85 -53.82 -4.91
CA THR A 237 28.23 -53.51 -3.50
C THR A 237 27.44 -54.23 -2.41
N MET A 238 26.36 -54.94 -2.74
CA MET A 238 25.36 -55.47 -1.79
C MET A 238 25.94 -56.28 -0.60
N ASP A 239 26.71 -57.35 -0.86
CA ASP A 239 27.29 -58.22 0.19
C ASP A 239 28.30 -57.49 1.11
N TYR A 240 28.74 -56.28 0.75
CA TYR A 240 29.64 -55.46 1.54
C TYR A 240 28.94 -54.42 2.43
N VAL A 241 27.68 -54.07 2.14
CA VAL A 241 26.91 -53.05 2.87
C VAL A 241 26.31 -53.62 4.14
N PHE A 242 25.53 -54.70 4.04
CA PHE A 242 24.75 -55.27 5.15
C PHE A 242 25.57 -56.02 6.20
N ARG A 243 26.80 -56.43 5.88
CA ARG A 243 27.63 -57.31 6.72
C ARG A 243 28.66 -56.59 7.59
N ASN A 244 28.64 -55.25 7.63
CA ASN A 244 29.70 -54.43 8.26
C ASN A 244 29.17 -53.34 9.21
N LYS A 245 29.40 -53.51 10.53
CA LYS A 245 29.24 -52.47 11.57
C LYS A 245 30.16 -51.23 11.43
N ARG A 246 30.79 -51.06 10.26
CA ARG A 246 31.61 -49.90 9.87
C ARG A 246 30.80 -48.86 9.07
N ASN A 247 29.54 -49.17 8.76
CA ASN A 247 28.62 -48.30 8.02
C ASN A 247 27.62 -47.57 8.95
N GLU A 248 27.45 -48.06 10.19
CA GLU A 248 26.75 -47.39 11.29
C GLU A 248 27.61 -46.23 11.83
N GLU A 249 27.11 -45.00 11.71
CA GLU A 249 27.64 -43.83 12.43
C GLU A 249 26.81 -43.56 13.70
N LYS A 250 27.31 -42.69 14.58
CA LYS A 250 26.62 -42.32 15.82
C LYS A 250 26.38 -40.81 15.89
N ALA A 251 25.14 -40.44 16.18
CA ALA A 251 24.79 -39.09 16.59
C ALA A 251 25.26 -38.80 18.02
N PHE A 252 25.18 -37.53 18.40
CA PHE A 252 25.46 -37.06 19.75
C PHE A 252 24.17 -36.58 20.40
N SER A 253 23.74 -37.20 21.49
CA SER A 253 22.52 -36.78 22.21
C SER A 253 22.84 -35.62 23.16
N ILE A 254 22.41 -34.40 22.83
CA ILE A 254 22.64 -33.20 23.65
C ILE A 254 22.00 -33.32 25.04
N LEU A 255 20.87 -34.04 25.14
CA LEU A 255 20.17 -34.35 26.38
C LEU A 255 20.96 -35.27 27.33
N LYS A 256 21.92 -36.04 26.79
CA LYS A 256 22.78 -36.98 27.52
C LYS A 256 24.22 -36.48 27.64
N GLY A 257 24.51 -35.30 27.07
CA GLY A 257 25.82 -34.65 27.13
C GLY A 257 26.15 -34.13 28.53
N LYS A 258 27.41 -33.75 28.73
CA LYS A 258 27.83 -33.05 29.95
C LYS A 258 27.34 -31.61 29.89
N ARG A 259 26.61 -31.18 30.92
CA ARG A 259 26.18 -29.78 31.08
C ARG A 259 27.37 -28.87 31.42
N ASP A 260 27.33 -27.65 30.90
CA ASP A 260 28.34 -26.62 31.15
C ASP A 260 27.94 -25.71 32.33
N VAL A 261 26.63 -25.50 32.51
CA VAL A 261 26.02 -24.89 33.69
C VAL A 261 24.83 -25.73 34.13
N GLU A 262 24.71 -25.96 35.44
CA GLU A 262 23.54 -26.56 36.08
C GLU A 262 23.39 -26.02 37.51
N ASN A 263 22.17 -25.63 37.90
CA ASN A 263 21.78 -25.28 39.26
C ASN A 263 20.26 -25.44 39.45
N SER A 264 19.69 -24.88 40.52
CA SER A 264 18.24 -24.89 40.80
C SER A 264 17.38 -24.16 39.76
N HIS A 265 17.98 -23.35 38.88
CA HIS A 265 17.29 -22.55 37.87
C HIS A 265 17.32 -23.20 36.47
N GLY A 266 17.88 -24.41 36.37
CA GLY A 266 17.93 -25.19 35.15
C GLY A 266 19.34 -25.62 34.74
N TRP A 267 19.54 -25.82 33.44
CA TRP A 267 20.84 -26.18 32.88
C TRP A 267 21.05 -25.65 31.45
N SER A 268 22.30 -25.54 31.03
CA SER A 268 22.68 -25.27 29.64
C SER A 268 23.95 -26.02 29.21
N THR A 269 24.09 -26.23 27.91
CA THR A 269 25.31 -26.78 27.29
C THR A 269 25.52 -26.23 25.88
N ALA A 270 26.79 -26.10 25.47
CA ALA A 270 27.19 -25.75 24.12
C ALA A 270 28.08 -26.85 23.51
N VAL A 271 27.66 -27.38 22.36
CA VAL A 271 28.24 -28.56 21.72
C VAL A 271 28.87 -28.17 20.38
N THR A 272 30.14 -28.51 20.20
CA THR A 272 30.90 -28.31 18.97
C THR A 272 31.54 -29.62 18.51
N HIS A 273 32.31 -29.59 17.42
CA HIS A 273 33.16 -30.71 16.97
C HIS A 273 34.09 -31.34 18.03
N LYS A 274 34.41 -30.64 19.13
CA LYS A 274 35.26 -31.17 20.22
C LYS A 274 34.48 -32.18 21.07
N GLU A 275 33.22 -31.87 21.33
CA GLU A 275 32.29 -32.65 22.15
C GLU A 275 31.58 -33.71 21.29
N ALA A 276 31.06 -33.29 20.13
CA ALA A 276 30.33 -34.09 19.16
C ALA A 276 31.10 -34.20 17.84
N ARG A 277 31.78 -35.34 17.60
CA ARG A 277 32.49 -35.58 16.33
C ARG A 277 31.58 -35.55 15.10
N SER A 278 30.26 -35.72 15.26
CA SER A 278 29.26 -35.51 14.22
C SER A 278 29.15 -34.05 13.73
N LEU A 279 29.76 -33.08 14.42
CA LEU A 279 29.87 -31.67 14.00
C LEU A 279 31.27 -31.31 13.48
N THR A 280 32.12 -32.30 13.16
CA THR A 280 33.40 -32.06 12.46
C THR A 280 33.14 -31.32 11.14
N GLY A 281 34.09 -30.49 10.69
CA GLY A 281 33.95 -29.63 9.51
C GLY A 281 33.21 -28.31 9.80
N SER A 282 31.99 -28.40 10.33
CA SER A 282 31.05 -27.28 10.53
C SER A 282 31.67 -25.97 11.07
N SER A 283 31.25 -24.83 10.54
CA SER A 283 31.42 -23.50 11.16
C SER A 283 30.73 -23.42 12.53
N MET A 284 29.48 -23.90 12.59
CA MET A 284 28.56 -23.71 13.71
C MET A 284 28.82 -24.70 14.86
N GLY A 285 28.12 -24.45 15.96
CA GLY A 285 27.82 -25.45 17.01
C GLY A 285 26.35 -25.39 17.39
N VAL A 286 25.90 -26.38 18.16
CA VAL A 286 24.53 -26.46 18.69
C VAL A 286 24.58 -26.23 20.20
N PHE A 287 23.69 -25.41 20.74
CA PHE A 287 23.53 -25.21 22.18
C PHE A 287 22.10 -25.57 22.61
N MET A 288 21.93 -25.89 23.89
CA MET A 288 20.60 -26.11 24.47
C MET A 288 20.52 -25.47 25.85
N VAL A 289 19.36 -24.86 26.12
CA VAL A 289 19.00 -24.22 27.38
C VAL A 289 17.69 -24.83 27.88
N ASN A 290 17.63 -25.10 29.18
CA ASN A 290 16.44 -25.54 29.87
C ASN A 290 16.32 -24.72 31.17
N LEU A 291 15.44 -23.71 31.15
CA LEU A 291 15.08 -22.93 32.34
C LEU A 291 13.86 -23.56 33.03
N THR A 292 13.96 -23.71 34.35
CA THR A 292 12.80 -23.97 35.22
C THR A 292 11.84 -22.78 35.22
N GLN A 293 10.69 -22.87 35.89
CA GLN A 293 9.79 -21.73 36.13
C GLN A 293 10.50 -20.59 36.89
N GLY A 294 10.05 -19.34 36.73
CA GLY A 294 10.55 -18.17 37.47
C GLY A 294 12.06 -17.97 37.41
N SER A 295 12.67 -18.21 36.24
CA SER A 295 14.13 -18.32 36.09
C SER A 295 14.62 -17.57 34.84
N MET A 296 15.93 -17.31 34.77
CA MET A 296 16.52 -16.59 33.64
C MET A 296 17.92 -17.07 33.30
N ILE A 297 18.34 -16.87 32.04
CA ILE A 297 19.75 -16.63 31.77
C ILE A 297 20.04 -15.17 32.10
N GLY A 298 21.01 -14.94 32.99
CA GLY A 298 21.47 -13.63 33.42
C GLY A 298 21.89 -12.74 32.24
N PRO A 299 21.76 -11.40 32.33
CA PRO A 299 21.99 -10.52 31.19
C PRO A 299 23.43 -10.67 30.67
N HIS A 300 23.59 -10.89 29.37
CA HIS A 300 24.88 -11.22 28.76
C HIS A 300 24.92 -10.89 27.26
N TRP A 301 26.10 -10.91 26.63
CA TRP A 301 26.21 -10.80 25.17
C TRP A 301 27.20 -11.82 24.58
N ASN A 302 27.01 -12.13 23.31
CA ASN A 302 27.92 -12.98 22.55
C ASN A 302 28.97 -12.15 21.80
N PRO A 303 30.28 -12.30 22.09
CA PRO A 303 31.31 -11.48 21.44
C PRO A 303 31.72 -11.98 20.04
N ARG A 304 31.30 -13.18 19.60
CA ARG A 304 31.70 -13.74 18.29
C ARG A 304 30.61 -14.42 17.47
N ALA A 305 29.54 -14.89 18.08
CA ALA A 305 28.48 -15.62 17.38
C ALA A 305 27.14 -14.85 17.38
N THR A 306 26.36 -15.06 16.32
CA THR A 306 24.90 -14.93 16.37
C THR A 306 24.31 -16.24 16.90
N GLU A 307 23.27 -16.15 17.73
CA GLU A 307 22.46 -17.29 18.15
C GLU A 307 21.16 -17.33 17.35
N ILE A 308 20.78 -18.51 16.85
CA ILE A 308 19.53 -18.80 16.17
C ILE A 308 18.85 -19.93 16.92
N ALA A 309 17.87 -19.60 17.76
CA ALA A 309 17.24 -20.51 18.71
C ALA A 309 15.80 -20.86 18.32
N ILE A 310 15.40 -22.10 18.61
CA ILE A 310 14.08 -22.67 18.39
C ILE A 310 13.53 -23.10 19.75
N VAL A 311 12.35 -22.63 20.13
CA VAL A 311 11.70 -23.06 21.37
C VAL A 311 11.17 -24.49 21.20
N VAL A 312 11.64 -25.42 22.02
CA VAL A 312 11.29 -26.85 21.94
C VAL A 312 10.32 -27.32 23.02
N LYS A 313 10.11 -26.52 24.07
CA LYS A 313 9.06 -26.73 25.08
C LYS A 313 8.73 -25.44 25.83
N GLY A 314 7.44 -25.21 26.04
CA GLY A 314 6.93 -24.11 26.87
C GLY A 314 7.05 -22.74 26.19
N HIS A 315 7.27 -21.69 26.98
CA HIS A 315 7.34 -20.31 26.51
C HIS A 315 8.12 -19.41 27.47
N GLY A 316 8.56 -18.25 26.99
CA GLY A 316 9.37 -17.29 27.73
C GLY A 316 9.46 -15.92 27.04
N MET A 317 10.06 -14.95 27.75
CA MET A 317 10.37 -13.63 27.21
C MET A 317 11.86 -13.54 26.85
N VAL A 318 12.16 -12.99 25.68
CA VAL A 318 13.53 -12.61 25.27
C VAL A 318 13.60 -11.09 25.21
N GLN A 319 14.50 -10.51 26.00
CA GLN A 319 14.81 -9.08 25.96
C GLN A 319 16.17 -8.88 25.30
N ILE A 320 16.27 -7.99 24.31
CA ILE A 320 17.50 -7.66 23.58
C ILE A 320 17.69 -6.14 23.62
N ILE A 321 18.88 -5.69 24.01
CA ILE A 321 19.30 -4.28 23.89
C ILE A 321 19.95 -4.11 22.51
N MET A 322 19.33 -3.30 21.65
CA MET A 322 19.91 -2.84 20.40
C MET A 322 20.83 -1.64 20.69
N PRO A 323 22.17 -1.77 20.53
CA PRO A 323 23.06 -0.64 20.70
C PRO A 323 22.80 0.39 19.59
N SER A 324 22.64 1.66 19.96
CA SER A 324 22.47 2.74 18.98
C SER A 324 23.69 2.81 18.06
N ALA A 325 23.44 2.99 16.76
CA ALA A 325 24.51 3.33 15.84
C ALA A 325 25.16 4.65 16.29
N ALA A 326 26.49 4.73 16.23
CA ALA A 326 27.23 5.94 16.56
C ALA A 326 27.09 6.98 15.43
N SER A 327 25.92 7.61 15.33
CA SER A 327 25.72 8.81 14.54
C SER A 327 26.65 9.91 15.07
N GLY A 328 27.71 10.21 14.32
CA GLY A 328 28.81 11.10 14.72
C GLY A 328 28.45 12.60 14.83
N LEU A 329 27.20 12.92 15.17
CA LEU A 329 26.67 14.28 15.22
C LEU A 329 25.59 14.43 16.32
N GLY A 330 26.03 14.49 17.58
CA GLY A 330 25.29 15.07 18.72
C GLY A 330 24.07 14.30 19.27
N ASP A 331 23.25 13.68 18.43
CA ASP A 331 21.97 13.08 18.80
C ASP A 331 22.14 11.65 19.34
N TYR A 332 22.39 11.54 20.64
CA TYR A 332 22.39 10.26 21.37
C TYR A 332 20.97 9.69 21.50
N LYS A 333 20.44 9.12 20.42
CA LYS A 333 19.26 8.24 20.52
C LYS A 333 19.57 7.11 21.50
N SER A 334 18.75 6.97 22.53
CA SER A 334 18.92 5.93 23.56
C SER A 334 18.85 4.53 22.95
N SER A 335 19.63 3.58 23.49
CA SER A 335 19.65 2.19 23.03
C SER A 335 18.27 1.55 23.13
N THR A 336 17.69 1.17 21.98
CA THR A 336 16.35 0.61 21.93
C THR A 336 16.34 -0.78 22.56
N THR A 337 15.50 -0.99 23.57
CA THR A 337 15.19 -2.35 24.05
C THR A 337 14.13 -2.95 23.16
N LYS A 338 14.37 -4.13 22.59
CA LYS A 338 13.32 -4.97 22.01
C LYS A 338 12.97 -6.10 22.98
N ARG A 339 11.70 -6.47 22.98
CA ARG A 339 11.07 -7.50 23.83
C ARG A 339 10.31 -8.43 22.91
N PHE A 340 10.36 -9.72 23.22
CA PHE A 340 9.70 -10.75 22.42
C PHE A 340 9.12 -11.81 23.35
N TYR A 341 7.83 -12.10 23.20
CA TYR A 341 7.25 -13.36 23.66
C TYR A 341 7.58 -14.46 22.65
N VAL A 342 7.98 -15.65 23.12
CA VAL A 342 8.23 -16.82 22.27
C VAL A 342 7.71 -18.11 22.92
N LYS A 343 7.05 -18.97 22.14
CA LYS A 343 6.44 -20.25 22.52
C LYS A 343 6.94 -21.41 21.65
N GLU A 344 6.63 -22.65 22.05
CA GLU A 344 7.04 -23.89 21.37
C GLU A 344 6.81 -23.89 19.84
N GLY A 345 7.92 -23.86 19.09
CA GLY A 345 7.97 -23.80 17.64
C GLY A 345 8.33 -22.42 17.07
N ASP A 346 8.38 -21.38 17.88
CA ASP A 346 8.91 -20.08 17.45
C ASP A 346 10.44 -20.13 17.33
N VAL A 347 10.97 -19.29 16.44
CA VAL A 347 12.41 -19.08 16.20
C VAL A 347 12.76 -17.66 16.62
N PHE A 348 13.88 -17.49 17.34
CA PHE A 348 14.42 -16.17 17.66
C PHE A 348 15.92 -16.06 17.39
N VAL A 349 16.38 -14.87 17.04
CA VAL A 349 17.75 -14.56 16.67
C VAL A 349 18.31 -13.52 17.63
N VAL A 350 19.49 -13.79 18.20
CA VAL A 350 20.25 -12.80 18.96
C VAL A 350 21.58 -12.52 18.24
N PRO A 351 21.75 -11.35 17.62
CA PRO A 351 22.99 -11.01 16.92
C PRO A 351 24.17 -10.82 17.89
N ARG A 352 25.39 -11.03 17.39
CA ARG A 352 26.61 -10.74 18.16
C ARG A 352 26.62 -9.30 18.71
N PHE A 353 27.29 -9.10 19.84
CA PHE A 353 27.40 -7.83 20.58
C PHE A 353 26.10 -7.21 21.11
N HIS A 354 24.95 -7.88 20.99
CA HIS A 354 23.70 -7.40 21.58
C HIS A 354 23.53 -7.99 22.99
N PRO A 355 23.45 -7.16 24.05
CA PRO A 355 23.13 -7.65 25.39
C PRO A 355 21.69 -8.18 25.43
N MET A 356 21.51 -9.36 26.00
CA MET A 356 20.24 -10.06 26.07
C MET A 356 19.97 -10.68 27.44
N ALA A 357 18.70 -10.90 27.76
CA ALA A 357 18.24 -11.77 28.84
C ALA A 357 17.10 -12.66 28.32
N GLN A 358 17.06 -13.90 28.79
CA GLN A 358 16.06 -14.91 28.41
C GLN A 358 15.37 -15.34 29.70
N LEU A 359 14.04 -15.20 29.77
CA LEU A 359 13.23 -15.29 30.99
C LEU A 359 12.16 -16.37 30.82
N SER A 360 11.96 -17.21 31.83
CA SER A 360 10.80 -18.09 31.95
C SER A 360 9.76 -17.49 32.90
N PHE A 361 8.49 -17.81 32.63
CA PHE A 361 7.36 -17.40 33.47
C PHE A 361 7.27 -18.26 34.74
N GLU A 362 6.56 -17.78 35.76
CA GLU A 362 6.25 -18.57 36.96
C GLU A 362 5.41 -19.81 36.63
N ASN A 363 4.60 -19.74 35.58
CA ASN A 363 3.73 -20.84 35.14
C ASN A 363 4.39 -21.83 34.15
N SER A 364 5.53 -21.48 33.53
CA SER A 364 6.06 -22.20 32.36
C SER A 364 7.59 -22.38 32.39
N SER A 365 8.07 -23.57 32.03
CA SER A 365 9.50 -23.81 31.75
C SER A 365 9.85 -23.27 30.36
N PHE A 366 10.99 -22.58 30.20
CA PHE A 366 11.45 -22.11 28.89
C PHE A 366 12.62 -22.98 28.41
N VAL A 367 12.39 -23.80 27.38
CA VAL A 367 13.40 -24.71 26.84
C VAL A 367 13.59 -24.48 25.34
N PHE A 368 14.83 -24.23 24.93
CA PHE A 368 15.19 -23.97 23.53
C PHE A 368 16.50 -24.65 23.15
N VAL A 369 16.57 -25.07 21.88
CA VAL A 369 17.80 -25.52 21.22
C VAL A 369 18.19 -24.46 20.20
N GLY A 370 19.47 -24.24 19.93
CA GLY A 370 19.87 -23.25 18.94
C GLY A 370 21.20 -23.52 18.28
N PHE A 371 21.41 -22.85 17.16
CA PHE A 371 22.60 -22.92 16.33
C PHE A 371 23.40 -21.63 16.50
N SER A 372 24.74 -21.74 16.53
CA SER A 372 25.63 -20.61 16.80
C SER A 372 26.81 -20.62 15.82
N ASN A 373 26.86 -19.67 14.88
CA ASN A 373 27.77 -19.68 13.73
C ASN A 373 29.27 -19.62 14.08
N ASN A 374 29.64 -19.25 15.31
CA ASN A 374 31.04 -19.18 15.75
C ASN A 374 31.29 -19.86 17.12
N ALA A 375 30.49 -20.89 17.45
CA ALA A 375 30.48 -21.54 18.77
C ALA A 375 31.90 -21.93 19.26
N LYS A 376 32.76 -22.42 18.37
CA LYS A 376 34.15 -22.85 18.66
C LYS A 376 35.03 -21.79 19.33
N LYS A 377 34.71 -20.50 19.15
CA LYS A 377 35.48 -19.34 19.66
C LYS A 377 34.61 -18.36 20.46
N ASN A 378 33.32 -18.64 20.64
CA ASN A 378 32.39 -17.77 21.35
C ASN A 378 32.41 -18.06 22.85
N HIS A 379 32.52 -17.00 23.66
CA HIS A 379 32.51 -17.08 25.11
C HIS A 379 31.55 -16.00 25.61
N PRO A 380 30.30 -16.36 25.96
CA PRO A 380 29.30 -15.41 26.45
C PRO A 380 29.84 -14.54 27.60
N GLN A 381 29.61 -13.23 27.53
CA GLN A 381 30.09 -12.26 28.51
C GLN A 381 28.91 -11.80 29.38
N PHE A 382 28.90 -12.21 30.65
CA PHE A 382 27.81 -11.92 31.57
C PHE A 382 27.96 -10.54 32.23
N LEU A 383 26.85 -9.84 32.41
CA LEU A 383 26.77 -8.55 33.12
C LEU A 383 26.40 -8.73 34.60
N ALA A 384 25.64 -9.79 34.94
CA ALA A 384 25.26 -10.14 36.30
C ALA A 384 25.79 -11.52 36.74
N GLY A 385 25.62 -11.85 38.02
CA GLY A 385 26.04 -13.14 38.59
C GLY A 385 27.55 -13.27 38.83
N LYS A 386 27.97 -14.37 39.45
CA LYS A 386 29.36 -14.64 39.82
C LYS A 386 30.36 -14.56 38.67
N TRP A 387 29.93 -14.87 37.44
CA TRP A 387 30.74 -14.83 36.22
C TRP A 387 30.68 -13.49 35.47
N SER A 388 30.09 -12.44 36.07
CA SER A 388 30.02 -11.12 35.44
C SER A 388 31.41 -10.54 35.17
N VAL A 389 31.64 -10.07 33.93
CA VAL A 389 32.87 -9.37 33.54
C VAL A 389 33.01 -8.01 34.25
N LEU A 390 31.91 -7.44 34.76
CA LEU A 390 31.98 -6.22 35.59
C LEU A 390 32.75 -6.44 36.90
N ARG A 391 32.96 -7.71 37.31
CA ARG A 391 33.69 -8.11 38.53
C ARG A 391 35.21 -8.26 38.31
N THR A 392 35.68 -8.25 37.06
CA THR A 392 37.13 -8.31 36.73
C THR A 392 37.73 -6.93 36.47
N LEU A 393 36.88 -5.92 36.30
CA LEU A 393 37.27 -4.51 36.15
C LEU A 393 37.54 -3.85 37.50
N GLN A 394 38.36 -2.80 37.52
CA GLN A 394 38.70 -2.09 38.75
C GLN A 394 37.47 -1.39 39.34
N LYS A 395 37.21 -1.63 40.62
CA LYS A 395 36.03 -1.17 41.36
C LYS A 395 35.87 0.35 41.31
N GLU A 396 36.97 1.08 41.32
CA GLU A 396 37.03 2.54 41.29
C GLU A 396 36.66 3.09 39.91
N ILE A 397 37.15 2.45 38.83
CA ILE A 397 36.80 2.78 37.45
C ILE A 397 35.31 2.51 37.21
N MET A 398 34.82 1.37 37.67
CA MET A 398 33.41 0.99 37.56
C MET A 398 32.49 1.87 38.41
N ALA A 399 32.93 2.32 39.58
CA ALA A 399 32.18 3.25 40.41
C ALA A 399 32.08 4.63 39.73
N ALA A 400 33.17 5.09 39.11
CA ALA A 400 33.18 6.30 38.30
C ALA A 400 32.31 6.19 37.05
N SER A 401 32.34 5.07 36.31
CA SER A 401 31.54 4.89 35.08
C SER A 401 30.04 4.83 35.33
N PHE A 402 29.62 4.32 36.50
CA PHE A 402 28.22 4.36 36.94
C PHE A 402 27.85 5.64 37.73
N ASN A 403 28.82 6.53 37.99
CA ASN A 403 28.68 7.70 38.87
C ASN A 403 28.08 7.37 40.26
N VAL A 404 28.57 6.29 40.88
CA VAL A 404 28.14 5.80 42.21
C VAL A 404 29.30 5.68 43.18
N LYS A 405 29.00 5.49 44.47
CA LYS A 405 30.01 5.15 45.49
C LYS A 405 30.46 3.70 45.30
N SER A 406 31.75 3.42 45.53
CA SER A 406 32.31 2.06 45.42
C SER A 406 31.62 1.00 46.29
N VAL A 407 30.96 1.40 47.39
CA VAL A 407 30.13 0.51 48.23
C VAL A 407 28.85 0.08 47.51
N THR A 408 28.16 1.01 46.84
CA THR A 408 26.95 0.73 46.05
C THR A 408 27.23 -0.23 44.90
N LEU A 409 28.39 -0.08 44.26
CA LEU A 409 28.88 -1.02 43.26
C LEU A 409 29.21 -2.40 43.88
N ASP A 410 29.76 -2.43 45.08
CA ASP A 410 30.08 -3.69 45.79
C ASP A 410 28.82 -4.50 46.05
N ASP A 411 27.76 -3.87 46.53
CA ASP A 411 26.45 -4.50 46.68
C ASP A 411 25.94 -5.03 45.33
N LEU A 412 25.94 -4.20 44.27
CA LEU A 412 25.51 -4.60 42.92
C LEU A 412 26.27 -5.84 42.40
N LEU A 413 27.59 -5.92 42.65
CA LEU A 413 28.46 -6.98 42.14
C LEU A 413 28.60 -8.20 43.08
N THR A 414 28.05 -8.19 44.30
CA THR A 414 28.24 -9.29 45.27
C THR A 414 26.98 -9.96 45.78
N LYS A 415 25.79 -9.34 45.68
CA LYS A 415 24.54 -9.96 46.19
C LYS A 415 24.13 -11.22 45.44
N GLN A 416 24.29 -11.26 44.11
CA GLN A 416 23.90 -12.42 43.30
C GLN A 416 24.87 -13.59 43.53
N LYS A 417 24.31 -14.72 43.98
CA LYS A 417 25.06 -15.93 44.37
C LYS A 417 25.19 -16.91 43.22
N ASP A 418 24.35 -16.85 42.20
CA ASP A 418 24.43 -17.72 41.03
C ASP A 418 25.30 -17.12 39.91
N ALA A 419 25.70 -17.96 38.96
CA ALA A 419 26.73 -17.61 37.97
C ALA A 419 26.16 -17.13 36.64
N VAL A 420 25.18 -17.86 36.09
CA VAL A 420 24.66 -17.72 34.72
C VAL A 420 23.15 -17.90 34.69
N LEU A 421 22.64 -19.02 35.23
CA LEU A 421 21.22 -19.27 35.40
C LEU A 421 20.78 -18.73 36.76
N LEU A 422 19.82 -17.82 36.80
CA LEU A 422 19.42 -17.08 38.01
C LEU A 422 17.90 -17.24 38.25
N GLY A 423 17.46 -17.11 39.50
CA GLY A 423 16.03 -16.93 39.81
C GLY A 423 15.57 -15.51 39.44
N CYS A 424 14.35 -15.41 38.92
CA CYS A 424 13.72 -14.15 38.52
C CYS A 424 12.19 -14.29 38.55
N ASP A 425 11.64 -14.46 39.75
CA ASP A 425 10.20 -14.54 39.99
C ASP A 425 9.49 -13.25 39.50
N GLY A 426 8.35 -13.38 38.82
CA GLY A 426 7.60 -12.30 38.19
C GLY A 426 8.30 -11.54 37.04
N CYS A 427 9.52 -11.89 36.65
CA CYS A 427 10.31 -11.10 35.70
C CYS A 427 9.83 -11.19 34.25
N ALA A 428 9.33 -12.34 33.81
CA ALA A 428 8.83 -12.50 32.44
C ALA A 428 7.51 -11.72 32.29
N GLU A 429 6.61 -11.87 33.26
CA GLU A 429 5.33 -11.19 33.41
C GLU A 429 5.48 -9.65 33.46
N GLU A 430 6.55 -9.16 34.07
CA GLU A 430 6.87 -7.73 34.15
C GLU A 430 7.51 -7.17 32.86
N VAL A 431 8.13 -8.03 32.04
CA VAL A 431 8.64 -7.68 30.70
C VAL A 431 7.55 -7.79 29.63
N GLU A 432 6.63 -8.75 29.77
CA GLU A 432 5.42 -8.92 28.94
C GLU A 432 4.50 -7.68 29.03
N LYS A 433 4.08 -7.28 30.24
CA LYS A 433 3.30 -6.03 30.44
C LYS A 433 3.95 -4.79 29.83
N LYS A 434 5.29 -4.73 29.83
CA LYS A 434 6.05 -3.62 29.23
C LYS A 434 6.16 -3.69 27.71
N MET A 435 6.02 -4.87 27.12
CA MET A 435 5.87 -5.09 25.68
C MET A 435 4.44 -4.76 25.25
N ASP A 436 3.43 -5.27 25.96
CA ASP A 436 2.01 -5.04 25.64
C ASP A 436 1.66 -3.55 25.69
N ALA A 437 2.05 -2.86 26.77
CA ALA A 437 1.87 -1.42 26.90
C ALA A 437 2.76 -0.61 25.94
N GLU A 438 3.74 -1.20 25.25
CA GLU A 438 4.53 -0.58 24.18
C GLU A 438 3.84 -0.73 22.82
N ILE A 439 3.26 -1.90 22.55
CA ILE A 439 2.39 -2.17 21.39
C ILE A 439 1.16 -1.27 21.43
N GLU A 440 0.44 -1.21 22.56
CA GLU A 440 -0.75 -0.36 22.75
C GLU A 440 -0.46 1.12 22.40
N ARG A 441 0.70 1.65 22.82
CA ARG A 441 1.13 3.02 22.49
C ARG A 441 1.53 3.20 21.02
N GLU A 442 2.14 2.20 20.38
CA GLU A 442 2.42 2.25 18.94
C GLU A 442 1.11 2.19 18.12
N GLU A 443 0.12 1.41 18.55
CA GLU A 443 -1.21 1.35 17.94
C GLU A 443 -2.04 2.63 18.15
N GLU A 444 -2.04 3.22 19.35
CA GLU A 444 -2.66 4.53 19.63
C GLU A 444 -2.03 5.65 18.78
N GLU A 445 -0.70 5.67 18.63
CA GLU A 445 -0.03 6.67 17.79
C GLU A 445 -0.36 6.49 16.30
N LYS A 446 -0.42 5.24 15.83
CA LYS A 446 -0.82 4.93 14.46
C LYS A 446 -2.27 5.35 14.20
N TRP A 447 -3.20 4.96 15.08
CA TRP A 447 -4.61 5.32 14.97
C TRP A 447 -4.83 6.85 14.99
N ARG A 448 -4.06 7.57 15.83
CA ARG A 448 -4.10 9.04 15.87
C ARG A 448 -3.65 9.66 14.54
N LYS A 449 -2.61 9.13 13.88
CA LYS A 449 -2.18 9.58 12.55
C LYS A 449 -3.22 9.26 11.47
N GLU A 450 -3.77 8.04 11.48
CA GLU A 450 -4.85 7.64 10.55
C GLU A 450 -6.16 8.44 10.78
N GLU A 451 -6.38 9.02 11.96
CA GLU A 451 -7.42 10.02 12.19
C GLU A 451 -7.02 11.43 11.71
N GLU A 452 -5.79 11.87 11.96
CA GLU A 452 -5.29 13.18 11.50
C GLU A 452 -5.34 13.28 9.96
N GLU A 453 -4.80 12.29 9.25
CA GLU A 453 -4.88 12.16 7.79
C GLU A 453 -6.34 12.12 7.27
N ARG A 454 -7.23 11.42 7.97
CA ARG A 454 -8.67 11.37 7.64
C ARG A 454 -9.35 12.72 7.78
N ARG A 455 -9.00 13.49 8.82
CA ARG A 455 -9.54 14.84 9.05
C ARG A 455 -9.01 15.84 8.01
N GLU A 456 -7.73 15.75 7.64
CA GLU A 456 -7.17 16.56 6.55
C GLU A 456 -7.85 16.25 5.20
N MET A 457 -8.07 14.97 4.88
CA MET A 457 -8.81 14.57 3.67
C MET A 457 -10.26 15.07 3.67
N GLU A 458 -10.96 15.02 4.80
CA GLU A 458 -12.33 15.54 4.90
C GLU A 458 -12.38 17.08 4.78
N GLU A 459 -11.45 17.81 5.39
CA GLU A 459 -11.41 19.26 5.24
C GLU A 459 -11.00 19.68 3.82
N ALA A 460 -10.09 18.93 3.17
CA ALA A 460 -9.73 19.13 1.78
C ALA A 460 -10.95 18.97 0.86
N ARG A 461 -11.74 17.90 1.03
CA ARG A 461 -13.00 17.69 0.30
C ARG A 461 -13.99 18.82 0.53
N ARG A 462 -14.21 19.25 1.78
CA ARG A 462 -15.14 20.37 2.08
C ARG A 462 -14.68 21.69 1.42
N ARG A 463 -13.36 21.97 1.40
CA ARG A 463 -12.76 23.12 0.71
C ARG A 463 -12.82 23.01 -0.82
N GLU A 464 -13.10 21.84 -1.39
CA GLU A 464 -13.34 21.64 -2.82
C GLU A 464 -14.83 21.82 -3.15
N GLU A 465 -15.72 21.19 -2.37
CA GLU A 465 -17.18 21.38 -2.43
C GLU A 465 -17.58 22.86 -2.30
N GLU A 466 -16.96 23.60 -1.37
CA GLU A 466 -17.18 25.05 -1.18
C GLU A 466 -16.73 25.88 -2.40
N LYS A 467 -15.60 25.52 -3.04
CA LYS A 467 -15.14 26.17 -4.28
C LYS A 467 -16.05 25.87 -5.46
N GLU A 468 -16.59 24.67 -5.54
CA GLU A 468 -17.51 24.27 -6.62
C GLU A 468 -18.88 24.94 -6.46
N ALA A 469 -19.42 24.96 -5.24
CA ALA A 469 -20.64 25.72 -4.92
C ALA A 469 -20.48 27.21 -5.25
N ARG A 470 -19.35 27.83 -4.86
CA ARG A 470 -19.04 29.22 -5.19
C ARG A 470 -18.93 29.47 -6.71
N LYS A 471 -18.33 28.55 -7.48
CA LYS A 471 -18.30 28.67 -8.95
C LYS A 471 -19.72 28.65 -9.53
N GLN A 472 -20.59 27.75 -9.06
CA GLN A 472 -21.98 27.68 -9.50
C GLN A 472 -22.78 28.93 -9.12
N GLU A 473 -22.46 29.59 -8.00
CA GLU A 473 -23.07 30.86 -7.61
C GLU A 473 -22.56 32.03 -8.48
N GLU A 474 -21.24 32.14 -8.70
CA GLU A 474 -20.66 33.12 -9.62
C GLU A 474 -21.13 32.92 -11.07
N GLU A 475 -21.45 31.69 -11.49
CA GLU A 475 -22.03 31.38 -12.80
C GLU A 475 -23.51 31.81 -12.89
N LYS A 476 -24.32 31.51 -11.85
CA LYS A 476 -25.73 31.97 -11.77
C LYS A 476 -25.83 33.49 -11.79
N GLN A 477 -25.00 34.20 -11.02
CA GLN A 477 -24.97 35.66 -11.00
C GLN A 477 -24.64 36.25 -12.39
N ARG A 478 -23.75 35.60 -13.17
CA ARG A 478 -23.46 36.00 -14.55
C ARG A 478 -24.61 35.68 -15.52
N GLU A 479 -25.36 34.62 -15.28
CA GLU A 479 -26.57 34.32 -16.07
C GLU A 479 -27.70 35.31 -15.77
N GLU A 480 -27.87 35.67 -14.50
CA GLU A 480 -28.84 36.67 -14.03
C GLU A 480 -28.52 38.06 -14.59
N GLN A 481 -27.28 38.53 -14.46
CA GLN A 481 -26.82 39.78 -15.08
C GLN A 481 -27.06 39.83 -16.59
N ARG A 482 -26.81 38.73 -17.32
CA ARG A 482 -27.12 38.66 -18.76
C ARG A 482 -28.60 38.77 -19.07
N ARG A 483 -29.47 38.21 -18.22
CA ARG A 483 -30.92 38.33 -18.36
C ARG A 483 -31.39 39.75 -18.07
N GLU A 484 -30.80 40.43 -17.08
CA GLU A 484 -31.03 41.85 -16.81
C GLU A 484 -30.56 42.73 -17.98
N GLU A 485 -29.36 42.52 -18.51
CA GLU A 485 -28.84 43.20 -19.72
C GLU A 485 -29.75 42.96 -20.94
N GLU A 486 -30.23 41.73 -21.15
CA GLU A 486 -31.17 41.41 -22.24
C GLU A 486 -32.56 42.04 -22.04
N GLU A 487 -33.03 42.21 -20.80
CA GLU A 487 -34.31 42.87 -20.52
C GLU A 487 -34.19 44.40 -20.62
N GLU A 488 -33.11 45.01 -20.11
CA GLU A 488 -32.83 46.44 -20.27
C GLU A 488 -32.72 46.79 -21.77
N GLN A 489 -31.95 46.02 -22.53
CA GLN A 489 -31.88 46.14 -23.99
C GLN A 489 -33.21 45.90 -24.73
N ARG A 490 -34.20 45.23 -24.12
CA ARG A 490 -35.56 45.13 -24.67
C ARG A 490 -36.36 46.39 -24.35
N ARG A 491 -36.30 46.86 -23.10
CA ARG A 491 -36.97 48.08 -22.64
C ARG A 491 -36.48 49.30 -23.40
N GLU A 492 -35.17 49.45 -23.63
CA GLU A 492 -34.61 50.53 -24.47
C GLU A 492 -35.17 50.50 -25.89
N LYS A 493 -35.22 49.33 -26.54
CA LYS A 493 -35.78 49.17 -27.90
C LYS A 493 -37.28 49.45 -27.96
N GLU A 494 -38.01 49.14 -26.89
CA GLU A 494 -39.45 49.43 -26.76
C GLU A 494 -39.72 50.91 -26.48
N GLU A 495 -38.91 51.58 -25.64
CA GLU A 495 -38.94 53.04 -25.47
C GLU A 495 -38.54 53.78 -26.76
N GLU A 496 -37.52 53.32 -27.47
CA GLU A 496 -37.12 53.92 -28.76
C GLU A 496 -38.25 53.78 -29.78
N LYS A 497 -38.91 52.62 -29.85
CA LYS A 497 -40.09 52.39 -30.67
C LYS A 497 -41.24 53.34 -30.29
N GLN A 498 -41.55 53.48 -28.99
CA GLN A 498 -42.58 54.42 -28.53
C GLN A 498 -42.23 55.89 -28.79
N ARG A 499 -40.94 56.26 -28.76
CA ARG A 499 -40.48 57.61 -29.15
C ARG A 499 -40.74 57.86 -30.62
N ARG A 500 -40.33 56.93 -31.51
CA ARG A 500 -40.59 57.00 -32.95
C ARG A 500 -42.09 57.10 -33.25
N GLU A 501 -42.92 56.27 -32.60
CA GLU A 501 -44.39 56.30 -32.75
C GLU A 501 -44.99 57.66 -32.33
N LYS A 502 -44.48 58.26 -31.24
CA LYS A 502 -44.89 59.61 -30.77
C LYS A 502 -44.34 60.76 -31.62
N GLU A 503 -43.20 60.59 -32.27
CA GLU A 503 -42.66 61.57 -33.22
C GLU A 503 -43.45 61.56 -34.52
N GLU A 504 -43.77 60.37 -35.05
CA GLU A 504 -44.72 60.24 -36.17
C GLU A 504 -46.12 60.77 -35.82
N GLU A 505 -46.64 60.52 -34.62
CA GLU A 505 -47.95 61.04 -34.17
C GLU A 505 -47.96 62.56 -34.10
N LYS A 506 -46.90 63.18 -33.55
CA LYS A 506 -46.72 64.65 -33.57
C LYS A 506 -46.58 65.20 -34.99
N GLN A 507 -45.94 64.47 -35.90
CA GLN A 507 -45.81 64.90 -37.29
C GLN A 507 -47.17 64.84 -38.00
N ARG A 508 -47.93 63.74 -37.83
CA ARG A 508 -49.33 63.63 -38.29
C ARG A 508 -50.23 64.72 -37.70
N HIS A 509 -50.04 65.10 -36.43
CA HIS A 509 -50.78 66.20 -35.81
C HIS A 509 -50.46 67.56 -36.46
N LYS A 510 -49.17 67.84 -36.71
CA LYS A 510 -48.75 69.07 -37.40
C LYS A 510 -49.26 69.16 -38.84
N GLU A 511 -49.21 68.06 -39.58
CA GLU A 511 -49.79 67.96 -40.93
C GLU A 511 -51.29 68.28 -40.91
N MET A 512 -52.01 67.82 -39.87
CA MET A 512 -53.43 68.13 -39.64
C MET A 512 -53.66 69.60 -39.22
N GLU A 513 -52.79 70.17 -38.37
CA GLU A 513 -52.85 71.58 -37.97
C GLU A 513 -52.61 72.53 -39.17
N GLU A 514 -51.63 72.22 -40.04
CA GLU A 514 -51.41 72.95 -41.30
C GLU A 514 -52.60 72.81 -42.27
N GLU A 515 -53.27 71.65 -42.32
CA GLU A 515 -54.49 71.49 -43.12
C GLU A 515 -55.65 72.32 -42.55
N THR A 516 -55.82 72.38 -41.23
CA THR A 516 -56.84 73.26 -40.61
C THR A 516 -56.53 74.74 -40.80
N HIS A 517 -55.27 75.17 -40.66
CA HIS A 517 -54.89 76.58 -40.88
C HIS A 517 -55.21 77.03 -42.31
N LYS A 518 -54.93 76.19 -43.32
CA LYS A 518 -55.29 76.47 -44.73
C LYS A 518 -56.80 76.64 -44.91
N ARG A 519 -57.63 75.83 -44.23
CA ARG A 519 -59.09 75.97 -44.28
C ARG A 519 -59.58 77.23 -43.55
N GLU A 520 -58.96 77.60 -42.44
CA GLU A 520 -59.27 78.85 -41.74
C GLU A 520 -58.86 80.08 -42.58
N GLU A 521 -57.74 80.04 -43.30
CA GLU A 521 -57.35 81.07 -44.28
C GLU A 521 -58.33 81.14 -45.48
N GLU A 522 -58.83 80.01 -45.99
CA GLU A 522 -59.89 79.99 -47.00
C GLU A 522 -61.20 80.58 -46.48
N GLU A 523 -61.64 80.24 -45.26
CA GLU A 523 -62.82 80.85 -44.63
C GLU A 523 -62.64 82.35 -44.37
N GLU A 524 -61.48 82.81 -43.93
CA GLU A 524 -61.24 84.23 -43.70
C GLU A 524 -61.20 85.01 -45.04
N ALA A 525 -60.64 84.42 -46.10
CA ALA A 525 -60.68 84.98 -47.44
C ALA A 525 -62.11 85.07 -48.01
N ILE A 526 -63.01 84.15 -47.63
CA ILE A 526 -64.44 84.23 -47.95
C ILE A 526 -65.10 85.38 -47.16
N ARG A 527 -64.90 85.45 -45.83
CA ARG A 527 -65.49 86.53 -45.00
C ARG A 527 -65.01 87.92 -45.42
N ARG A 528 -63.74 88.08 -45.81
CA ARG A 528 -63.20 89.35 -46.35
C ARG A 528 -63.80 89.75 -47.70
N LYS A 529 -64.37 88.81 -48.48
CA LYS A 529 -65.19 89.14 -49.65
C LYS A 529 -66.59 89.60 -49.24
N GLU A 530 -67.25 88.91 -48.32
CA GLU A 530 -68.59 89.30 -47.83
C GLU A 530 -68.58 90.68 -47.16
N GLU A 531 -67.55 90.99 -46.36
CA GLU A 531 -67.40 92.30 -45.71
C GLU A 531 -67.13 93.43 -46.71
N LYS A 532 -66.39 93.15 -47.81
CA LYS A 532 -66.24 94.10 -48.92
C LYS A 532 -67.58 94.40 -49.61
N THR A 533 -68.44 93.39 -49.81
CA THR A 533 -69.76 93.59 -50.41
C THR A 533 -70.63 94.48 -49.51
N ARG A 534 -70.76 94.14 -48.22
CA ARG A 534 -71.61 94.90 -47.28
C ARG A 534 -71.16 96.36 -47.12
N ARG A 535 -69.86 96.62 -47.18
CA ARG A 535 -69.32 97.98 -47.08
C ARG A 535 -69.63 98.85 -48.31
N GLY A 536 -69.82 98.25 -49.49
CA GLY A 536 -70.33 98.97 -50.66
C GLY A 536 -71.79 99.40 -50.50
N GLU A 537 -72.62 98.52 -49.93
CA GLU A 537 -74.03 98.81 -49.63
C GLU A 537 -74.16 99.94 -48.57
N GLU A 538 -73.30 99.93 -47.55
CA GLU A 538 -73.24 100.98 -46.52
C GLU A 538 -72.78 102.37 -47.05
N GLU A 539 -71.96 102.43 -48.11
CA GLU A 539 -71.55 103.72 -48.73
C GLU A 539 -72.61 104.29 -49.68
N GLU A 540 -73.37 103.45 -50.39
CA GLU A 540 -74.46 103.87 -51.28
C GLU A 540 -75.63 104.52 -50.48
N GLU A 541 -75.99 103.93 -49.33
CA GLU A 541 -77.00 104.48 -48.42
C GLU A 541 -76.58 105.83 -47.82
N ALA A 542 -75.28 105.97 -47.50
CA ALA A 542 -74.70 107.21 -46.95
C ALA A 542 -74.57 108.35 -47.97
N GLU A 543 -74.57 108.07 -49.28
CA GLU A 543 -74.59 109.13 -50.31
C GLU A 543 -76.01 109.64 -50.55
N ALA A 544 -77.01 108.76 -50.55
CA ALA A 544 -78.43 109.13 -50.66
C ALA A 544 -78.85 110.11 -49.56
N GLN A 545 -78.37 109.92 -48.33
CA GLN A 545 -78.73 110.75 -47.18
C GLN A 545 -78.16 112.19 -47.27
N ARG A 546 -76.97 112.38 -47.86
CA ARG A 546 -76.36 113.72 -48.04
C ARG A 546 -77.12 114.56 -49.06
N ARG A 547 -77.66 113.94 -50.11
CA ARG A 547 -78.46 114.63 -51.14
C ARG A 547 -79.74 115.25 -50.54
N TRP A 548 -80.27 114.68 -49.46
CA TRP A 548 -81.46 115.19 -48.76
C TRP A 548 -81.17 116.43 -47.91
N GLU A 549 -80.07 116.44 -47.16
CA GLU A 549 -79.68 117.59 -46.30
C GLU A 549 -79.27 118.84 -47.11
N GLU A 550 -78.72 118.66 -48.32
CA GLU A 550 -78.36 119.79 -49.18
C GLU A 550 -79.58 120.52 -49.76
N GLU A 551 -80.70 119.81 -49.98
CA GLU A 551 -81.93 120.39 -50.53
C GLU A 551 -82.67 121.26 -49.49
N GLU A 552 -82.77 120.84 -48.22
CA GLU A 552 -83.41 121.62 -47.15
C GLU A 552 -82.67 122.94 -46.84
N ARG A 553 -81.35 123.00 -47.09
CA ARG A 553 -80.55 124.23 -46.92
C ARG A 553 -80.89 125.27 -47.98
N ARG A 554 -81.11 124.87 -49.24
CA ARG A 554 -81.37 125.78 -50.37
C ARG A 554 -82.66 126.60 -50.21
N GLU A 555 -83.72 126.03 -49.60
CA GLU A 555 -84.97 126.76 -49.35
C GLU A 555 -84.85 127.89 -48.31
N ARG A 556 -83.87 127.84 -47.40
CA ARG A 556 -83.72 128.81 -46.30
C ARG A 556 -82.94 130.07 -46.71
N GLU A 557 -82.04 129.97 -47.69
CA GLU A 557 -81.18 131.08 -48.11
C GLU A 557 -81.83 131.91 -49.24
N GLY A 558 -82.60 131.27 -50.14
CA GLY A 558 -83.31 131.93 -51.25
C GLY A 558 -84.40 132.95 -50.87
N LYS A 559 -84.65 133.21 -49.59
CA LYS A 559 -85.62 134.20 -49.07
C LYS A 559 -85.00 135.48 -48.50
N LYS A 560 -83.70 135.72 -48.67
CA LYS A 560 -83.02 136.94 -48.19
C LYS A 560 -82.40 137.84 -49.26
N GLU A 561 -82.13 137.34 -50.46
CA GLU A 561 -81.48 138.10 -51.52
C GLU A 561 -82.41 138.38 -52.72
N GLU A 562 -83.67 138.71 -52.42
CA GLU A 562 -84.56 139.46 -53.33
C GLU A 562 -84.10 140.93 -53.45
N LYS A 563 -82.81 141.15 -53.74
CA LYS A 563 -82.17 142.41 -54.15
C LYS A 563 -80.70 142.19 -54.58
N GLU A 564 -80.43 142.43 -55.86
CA GLU A 564 -79.13 142.73 -56.50
C GLU A 564 -78.34 141.62 -57.29
N GLN A 565 -78.92 141.13 -58.41
CA GLN A 565 -78.28 140.98 -59.77
C GLN A 565 -77.24 139.84 -60.16
N ASP A 566 -77.67 138.60 -60.53
CA ASP A 566 -77.56 137.95 -61.91
C ASP A 566 -76.29 137.11 -62.54
N LYS A 567 -75.91 135.78 -62.19
CA LYS A 567 -75.16 134.55 -62.92
C LYS A 567 -73.95 133.72 -62.20
N SER A 568 -73.22 132.55 -62.52
CA SER A 568 -73.15 131.16 -63.26
C SER A 568 -71.76 130.32 -62.97
N GLU A 569 -71.14 129.08 -63.31
CA GLU A 569 -71.14 127.67 -64.04
C GLU A 569 -69.95 126.58 -63.65
N GLN A 570 -69.72 125.27 -64.15
CA GLN A 570 -68.72 124.14 -63.65
C GLN A 570 -68.18 122.83 -64.52
N SER A 571 -67.33 121.77 -64.06
CA SER A 571 -66.62 120.55 -64.81
C SER A 571 -65.97 119.18 -64.10
N GLU A 572 -65.20 118.18 -64.76
CA GLU A 572 -64.86 116.62 -64.57
C GLU A 572 -63.31 115.99 -64.71
N THR A 573 -62.66 114.70 -64.74
CA THR A 573 -62.56 113.14 -64.34
C THR A 573 -61.13 112.33 -64.70
N GLU A 574 -60.55 111.00 -64.72
CA GLU A 574 -60.62 109.42 -64.45
C GLU A 574 -59.26 108.40 -64.65
N GLU A 575 -59.16 106.99 -64.38
CA GLU A 575 -58.28 105.69 -64.89
C GLU A 575 -56.97 104.77 -64.28
N ASP A 576 -56.82 103.35 -64.48
CA ASP A 576 -55.72 102.16 -64.72
C ASP A 576 -54.65 101.18 -63.79
N GLU A 577 -54.24 99.81 -64.04
CA GLU A 577 -53.20 98.73 -63.37
C GLU A 577 -52.72 97.18 -63.93
N GLU A 578 -51.54 96.39 -63.61
CA GLU A 578 -51.05 94.83 -63.88
C GLU A 578 -49.57 94.17 -63.35
N GLU A 579 -48.81 92.93 -63.38
CA GLU A 579 -48.72 91.31 -63.49
C GLU A 579 -47.28 90.37 -63.37
N THR A 580 -47.18 88.93 -63.17
CA THR A 580 -46.22 87.61 -63.38
C THR A 580 -44.78 87.06 -62.68
N SER A 581 -43.94 85.86 -62.69
CA SER A 581 -43.57 84.33 -63.12
C SER A 581 -42.20 83.55 -62.49
N TRP A 582 -41.42 82.33 -62.66
CA TRP A 582 -41.34 80.71 -62.81
C TRP A 582 -39.91 79.75 -62.77
N GLU A 583 -39.80 78.35 -62.47
CA GLU A 583 -38.86 77.02 -62.82
C GLU A 583 -37.47 76.23 -62.20
N GLU A 584 -37.10 74.84 -62.43
CA GLU A 584 -35.75 73.87 -62.42
C GLU A 584 -35.45 72.30 -61.78
N GLU A 585 -34.33 71.41 -62.00
CA GLU A 585 -33.92 69.88 -61.58
C GLU A 585 -32.32 69.31 -61.43
N GLU A 586 -31.56 68.07 -61.30
CA GLU A 586 -31.41 66.46 -61.38
C GLU A 586 -30.17 65.65 -60.56
N GLY A 587 -29.80 64.27 -60.62
CA GLY A 587 -28.56 63.50 -59.98
C GLY A 587 -28.22 61.86 -60.02
N LYS A 588 -27.00 61.23 -59.63
CA LYS A 588 -26.51 59.72 -59.81
C LYS A 588 -25.27 58.89 -59.08
N VAL A 589 -25.36 57.53 -58.75
CA VAL A 589 -24.50 56.18 -58.64
C VAL A 589 -23.03 55.76 -58.04
N LYS A 590 -22.89 54.57 -57.31
CA LYS A 590 -21.97 53.29 -57.45
C LYS A 590 -20.84 52.71 -56.44
N TRP A 591 -20.79 51.34 -56.26
CA TRP A 591 -20.00 50.25 -55.50
C TRP A 591 -18.43 50.14 -55.25
N ARG A 592 -17.92 49.38 -54.20
CA ARG A 592 -17.29 47.96 -54.19
C ARG A 592 -16.25 47.52 -53.05
N ARG A 593 -16.20 46.19 -52.69
CA ARG A 593 -15.05 45.27 -52.23
C ARG A 593 -14.49 45.08 -50.76
N MET A 594 -14.63 43.85 -50.19
CA MET A 594 -13.61 42.75 -49.94
C MET A 594 -12.59 42.64 -48.73
N TRP A 595 -12.78 41.60 -47.88
CA TRP A 595 -11.84 40.69 -47.13
C TRP A 595 -11.02 41.12 -45.86
N MET A 596 -10.87 40.12 -44.96
CA MET A 596 -10.00 39.99 -43.75
C MET A 596 -10.25 40.96 -42.57
N ILE A 597 -10.04 40.58 -41.31
CA ILE A 597 -9.56 39.29 -40.72
C ILE A 597 -10.71 38.57 -40.01
#